data_AF-A0A0C3RA35-F1
#
_entry.id   AF-A0A0C3RA35-F1
#
_cell.length_a   1.000
_cell.length_b   1.000
_cell.length_c   1.000
_cell.angle_alpha   90.00
_cell.angle_beta   90.00
_cell.angle_gamma   90.00
#
_symmetry.space_group_name_H-M   'P 1'
#
loop_
_entity.id
_entity.type
_entity.pdbx_description
1 polymer ?
#
loop_
_entity_poly.entity_id
_entity_poly.type
_entity_poly.pdbx_seq_one_letter_code
_entity_poly.pdbx_strand_id
1 'polypeptide(L)'
;FKLRQIEQGQLKRDVFMEKIAAMTHHIVEQAKNHRGKTISGDFATLEVPCPKCGGVIKETYKKFQCQQCDFAVWKILAGRQFEVNEMETLISDREIGPLSGFRSKMGRAFNALVRLTDEHEMKFDFGNEATQAEEEVDFSAQQALGKCPQCGHSVY
;
A
#
# COMPACT_ATOMS: atom_id res chain seq x y z
N PHE A 1 -17.88 -33.40 -19.63
CA PHE A 1 -18.79 -34.55 -19.41
C PHE A 1 -20.27 -34.15 -19.41
N LYS A 2 -20.73 -33.20 -18.56
CA LYS A 2 -22.16 -32.81 -18.48
C LYS A 2 -22.75 -32.18 -19.76
N LEU A 3 -21.98 -31.41 -20.53
CA LEU A 3 -22.43 -30.82 -21.81
C LEU A 3 -22.81 -31.90 -22.84
N ARG A 4 -22.08 -33.02 -22.86
CA ARG A 4 -22.32 -34.15 -23.75
C ARG A 4 -23.61 -34.92 -23.41
N GLN A 5 -24.04 -34.86 -22.14
CA GLN A 5 -25.30 -35.48 -21.69
C GLN A 5 -26.54 -34.65 -22.05
N ILE A 6 -26.39 -33.33 -22.24
CA ILE A 6 -27.46 -32.47 -22.78
C ILE A 6 -27.61 -32.72 -24.27
N GLU A 7 -26.49 -32.80 -25.00
CA GLU A 7 -26.47 -33.13 -26.43
C GLU A 7 -27.16 -34.48 -26.72
N GLN A 8 -26.97 -35.46 -25.83
CA GLN A 8 -27.63 -36.77 -25.91
C GLN A 8 -29.05 -36.81 -25.31
N GLY A 9 -29.60 -35.68 -24.85
CA GLY A 9 -30.94 -35.58 -24.24
C GLY A 9 -31.10 -36.25 -22.87
N GLN A 10 -30.02 -36.76 -22.29
CA GLN A 10 -30.00 -37.49 -21.02
C GLN A 10 -30.06 -36.57 -19.80
N LEU A 11 -29.81 -35.27 -19.97
CA LEU A 11 -29.90 -34.26 -18.92
C LEU A 11 -30.84 -33.14 -19.35
N LYS A 12 -31.93 -32.95 -18.61
CA LYS A 12 -32.87 -31.85 -18.85
C LYS A 12 -32.18 -30.50 -18.63
N ARG A 13 -32.49 -29.54 -19.51
CA ARG A 13 -31.96 -28.17 -19.47
C ARG A 13 -32.12 -27.51 -18.10
N ASP A 14 -33.29 -27.65 -17.49
CA ASP A 14 -33.61 -26.99 -16.22
C ASP A 14 -32.68 -27.47 -15.09
N VAL A 15 -32.49 -28.79 -15.00
CA VAL A 15 -31.58 -29.43 -14.04
C VAL A 15 -30.12 -29.03 -14.28
N PHE A 16 -29.73 -28.80 -15.53
CA PHE A 16 -28.40 -28.29 -15.84
C PHE A 16 -28.22 -26.84 -15.39
N MET A 17 -29.17 -25.97 -15.69
CA MET A 17 -29.12 -24.56 -15.32
C MET A 17 -29.15 -24.36 -13.81
N GLU A 18 -29.94 -25.16 -13.08
CA GLU A 18 -29.96 -25.17 -11.61
C GLU A 18 -28.57 -25.52 -11.03
N LYS A 19 -27.89 -26.51 -11.62
CA LYS A 19 -26.51 -26.87 -11.21
C LYS A 19 -25.49 -25.77 -11.50
N ILE A 20 -25.63 -25.04 -12.60
CA ILE A 20 -24.77 -23.89 -12.92
C ILE A 20 -24.99 -22.76 -11.92
N ALA A 21 -26.24 -22.47 -11.57
CA ALA A 21 -26.57 -21.47 -10.56
C ALA A 21 -25.98 -21.85 -9.19
N ALA A 22 -26.17 -23.11 -8.76
CA ALA A 22 -25.62 -23.62 -7.51
C ALA A 22 -24.08 -23.55 -7.47
N MET A 23 -23.41 -23.92 -8.57
CA MET A 23 -21.94 -23.83 -8.68
C MET A 23 -21.47 -22.38 -8.61
N THR A 24 -22.16 -21.46 -9.30
CA THR A 24 -21.86 -20.02 -9.25
C THR A 24 -22.02 -19.47 -7.84
N HIS A 25 -23.11 -19.80 -7.15
CA HIS A 25 -23.32 -19.42 -5.75
C HIS A 25 -22.18 -19.93 -4.85
N HIS A 26 -21.80 -21.19 -5.00
CA HIS A 26 -20.70 -21.77 -4.25
C HIS A 26 -19.38 -21.01 -4.48
N ILE A 27 -19.04 -20.67 -5.72
CA ILE A 27 -17.82 -19.90 -6.03
C ILE A 27 -17.88 -18.50 -5.40
N VAL A 28 -19.01 -17.80 -5.51
CA VAL A 28 -19.19 -16.46 -4.92
C VAL A 28 -19.06 -16.52 -3.39
N GLU A 29 -19.62 -17.55 -2.77
CA GLU A 29 -19.57 -17.76 -1.33
C GLU A 29 -18.14 -18.09 -0.86
N GLN A 30 -17.44 -18.97 -1.58
CA GLN A 30 -16.03 -19.25 -1.35
C GLN A 30 -15.18 -17.98 -1.47
N ALA A 31 -15.39 -17.16 -2.49
CA ALA A 31 -14.67 -15.90 -2.71
C ALA A 31 -14.96 -14.85 -1.64
N LYS A 32 -16.20 -14.76 -1.14
CA LYS A 32 -16.55 -13.89 0.02
C LYS A 32 -15.83 -14.36 1.29
N ASN A 33 -15.78 -15.67 1.51
CA ASN A 33 -15.27 -16.26 2.74
C ASN A 33 -13.73 -16.45 2.74
N HIS A 34 -13.08 -16.46 1.58
CA HIS A 34 -11.62 -16.68 1.44
C HIS A 34 -10.78 -15.40 1.31
N ARG A 35 -11.33 -14.20 1.57
CA ARG A 35 -10.58 -12.93 1.50
C ARG A 35 -9.36 -12.82 2.45
N GLY A 36 -9.09 -13.82 3.29
CA GLY A 36 -8.01 -13.80 4.28
C GLY A 36 -7.27 -15.11 4.55
N LYS A 37 -7.45 -16.19 3.76
CA LYS A 37 -6.70 -17.42 3.99
C LYS A 37 -5.30 -17.34 3.38
N THR A 38 -4.36 -17.01 4.26
CA THR A 38 -2.94 -17.39 4.26
C THR A 38 -2.27 -17.39 2.89
N ILE A 39 -1.86 -16.20 2.47
CA ILE A 39 -0.72 -16.08 1.56
C ILE A 39 0.46 -16.64 2.36
N SER A 40 1.02 -17.78 1.95
CA SER A 40 2.23 -18.32 2.56
C SER A 40 3.39 -17.49 2.04
N GLY A 41 3.92 -16.60 2.87
CA GLY A 41 5.09 -15.79 2.57
C GLY A 41 5.98 -15.72 3.81
N ASP A 42 7.28 -15.61 3.59
CA ASP A 42 8.26 -15.29 4.64
C ASP A 42 8.05 -13.83 5.06
N PHE A 43 7.02 -13.59 5.87
CA PHE A 43 6.73 -12.26 6.40
C PHE A 43 7.59 -11.97 7.62
N ALA A 44 8.13 -10.76 7.69
CA ALA A 44 8.97 -10.35 8.79
C ALA A 44 8.16 -10.26 10.11
N THR A 45 8.85 -10.54 11.21
CA THR A 45 8.38 -10.17 12.55
C THR A 45 9.13 -8.91 12.93
N LEU A 46 8.42 -7.88 13.37
CA LEU A 46 9.04 -6.62 13.78
C LEU A 46 9.72 -6.83 15.14
N GLU A 47 10.85 -6.16 15.32
CA GLU A 47 11.61 -6.17 16.58
C GLU A 47 10.95 -5.26 17.63
N VAL A 48 10.23 -4.22 17.19
CA VAL A 48 9.56 -3.28 18.09
C VAL A 48 8.25 -3.86 18.66
N PRO A 49 7.97 -3.64 19.96
CA PRO A 49 6.74 -4.11 20.58
C PRO A 49 5.54 -3.27 20.13
N CYS A 50 4.34 -3.86 20.22
CA CYS A 50 3.11 -3.16 19.91
C CYS A 50 2.89 -1.94 20.81
N PRO A 51 2.64 -0.74 20.26
CA PRO A 51 2.46 0.48 21.05
C PRO A 51 1.19 0.46 21.90
N LYS A 52 0.22 -0.41 21.56
CA LYS A 52 -1.06 -0.54 22.28
C LYS A 52 -1.01 -1.56 23.43
N CYS A 53 -0.25 -2.65 23.29
CA CYS A 53 -0.29 -3.77 24.24
C CYS A 53 1.06 -4.41 24.57
N GLY A 54 2.15 -4.00 23.92
CA GLY A 54 3.48 -4.59 24.07
C GLY A 54 3.71 -5.91 23.32
N GLY A 55 2.68 -6.47 22.67
CA GLY A 55 2.77 -7.74 21.96
C GLY A 55 3.58 -7.70 20.66
N VAL A 56 3.87 -8.88 20.11
CA VAL A 56 4.63 -9.03 18.86
C VAL A 56 3.81 -8.59 17.65
N ILE A 57 4.42 -7.79 16.76
CA ILE A 57 3.84 -7.39 15.49
C ILE A 57 4.43 -8.25 14.37
N LYS A 58 3.56 -8.80 13.52
CA LYS A 58 3.97 -9.50 12.30
C LYS A 58 3.52 -8.77 11.07
N GLU A 59 4.37 -8.78 10.06
CA GLU A 59 4.01 -8.40 8.71
C GLU A 59 3.04 -9.42 8.12
N THR A 60 2.14 -8.91 7.29
CA THR A 60 1.26 -9.67 6.41
C THR A 60 1.34 -9.05 5.03
N TYR A 61 0.72 -9.68 4.03
CA TYR A 61 0.68 -9.13 2.67
C TYR A 61 0.16 -7.67 2.57
N LYS A 62 -0.70 -7.22 3.49
CA LYS A 62 -1.32 -5.88 3.42
C LYS A 62 -1.00 -4.97 4.59
N LYS A 63 -0.57 -5.53 5.72
CA LYS A 63 -0.54 -4.83 7.01
C LYS A 63 0.58 -5.33 7.89
N PHE A 64 1.02 -4.50 8.82
CA PHE A 64 1.71 -4.93 10.02
C PHE A 64 0.67 -5.03 11.13
N GLN A 65 0.51 -6.23 11.69
CA GLN A 65 -0.58 -6.55 12.61
C GLN A 65 -0.05 -7.17 13.90
N CYS A 66 -0.50 -6.62 15.03
CA CYS A 66 -0.24 -7.22 16.34
C CYS A 66 -0.92 -8.58 16.44
N GLN A 67 -0.23 -9.55 17.02
CA GLN A 67 -0.77 -10.90 17.21
C GLN A 67 -1.63 -11.05 18.48
N GLN A 68 -1.66 -10.02 19.34
CA GLN A 68 -2.35 -10.06 20.64
C GLN A 68 -3.52 -9.08 20.76
N CYS A 69 -3.53 -7.99 19.98
CA CYS A 69 -4.62 -7.00 19.98
C CYS A 69 -5.04 -6.63 18.55
N ASP A 70 -5.96 -5.68 18.45
CA ASP A 70 -6.54 -5.14 17.22
C ASP A 70 -5.66 -4.09 16.50
N PHE A 71 -4.47 -3.79 17.01
CA PHE A 71 -3.53 -2.88 16.34
C PHE A 71 -3.12 -3.43 14.97
N ALA A 72 -3.36 -2.65 13.92
CA ALA A 72 -2.92 -2.97 12.57
C ALA A 72 -2.74 -1.70 11.73
N VAL A 73 -1.60 -1.58 11.05
CA VAL A 73 -1.27 -0.48 10.15
C VAL A 73 -1.04 -1.02 8.73
N TRP A 74 -1.47 -0.26 7.72
CA TRP A 74 -1.33 -0.67 6.32
C TRP A 74 0.13 -0.63 5.87
N LYS A 75 0.53 -1.62 5.05
CA LYS A 75 1.88 -1.66 4.46
C LYS A 75 2.07 -0.62 3.36
N ILE A 76 0.98 -0.17 2.74
CA ILE A 76 0.99 0.78 1.63
C ILE A 76 0.17 2.01 1.98
N LEU A 77 0.77 3.21 1.86
CA LEU A 77 0.11 4.50 2.04
C LEU A 77 0.37 5.39 0.82
N ALA A 78 -0.69 5.97 0.25
CA ALA A 78 -0.61 6.85 -0.93
C ALA A 78 0.27 6.29 -2.08
N GLY A 79 0.23 4.97 -2.29
CA GLY A 79 0.99 4.28 -3.35
C GLY A 79 2.44 3.96 -3.01
N ARG A 80 2.97 4.39 -1.85
CA ARG A 80 4.28 3.97 -1.34
C ARG A 80 4.13 2.76 -0.42
N GLN A 81 4.99 1.77 -0.59
CA GLN A 81 5.15 0.65 0.33
C GLN A 81 6.18 1.00 1.41
N PHE A 82 5.89 0.69 2.67
CA PHE A 82 6.85 0.78 3.77
C PHE A 82 7.66 -0.50 3.89
N GLU A 83 8.95 -0.34 4.12
CA GLU A 83 9.85 -1.41 4.53
C GLU A 83 9.72 -1.70 6.04
N VAL A 84 10.23 -2.85 6.48
CA VAL A 84 10.11 -3.31 7.88
C VAL A 84 10.77 -2.31 8.84
N ASN A 85 12.00 -1.90 8.54
CA ASN A 85 12.76 -0.94 9.33
C ASN A 85 12.06 0.44 9.41
N GLU A 86 11.47 0.90 8.30
CA GLU A 86 10.72 2.16 8.27
C GLU A 86 9.48 2.08 9.18
N MET A 87 8.80 0.94 9.18
CA MET A 87 7.65 0.71 10.05
C MET A 87 8.07 0.59 11.53
N GLU A 88 9.21 -0.03 11.81
CA GLU A 88 9.78 -0.10 13.16
C GLU A 88 10.10 1.30 13.71
N THR A 89 10.74 2.15 12.92
CA THR A 89 10.98 3.56 13.26
C THR A 89 9.67 4.31 13.49
N LEU A 90 8.70 4.20 12.60
CA LEU A 90 7.40 4.87 12.76
C LEU A 90 6.66 4.43 14.03
N ILE A 91 6.77 3.16 14.43
CA ILE A 91 6.10 2.65 15.63
C ILE A 91 6.84 3.07 16.92
N SER A 92 8.17 3.07 16.90
CA SER A 92 9.00 3.42 18.06
C SER A 92 9.02 4.94 18.30
N ASP A 93 9.35 5.72 17.28
CA ASP A 93 9.52 7.16 17.37
C ASP A 93 8.20 7.93 17.15
N ARG A 94 7.13 7.22 16.78
CA ARG A 94 5.83 7.76 16.34
C ARG A 94 5.88 8.63 15.09
N GLU A 95 7.04 8.81 14.47
CA GLU A 95 7.23 9.66 13.30
C GLU A 95 8.35 9.13 12.42
N ILE A 96 8.22 9.29 11.11
CA ILE A 96 9.27 8.99 10.14
C ILE A 96 9.21 9.97 8.97
N GLY A 97 10.37 10.42 8.51
CA GLY A 97 10.52 11.17 7.27
C GLY A 97 11.48 12.35 7.39
N PRO A 98 11.50 13.22 6.35
CA PRO A 98 10.64 13.19 5.17
C PRO A 98 10.93 12.00 4.24
N LEU A 99 9.88 11.25 3.86
CA LEU A 99 9.96 10.14 2.91
C LEU A 99 9.49 10.58 1.53
N SER A 100 10.06 9.97 0.49
CA SER A 100 9.72 10.22 -0.91
C SER A 100 8.95 9.06 -1.55
N GLY A 101 8.28 9.32 -2.67
CA GLY A 101 7.57 8.31 -3.45
C GLY A 101 6.08 8.17 -3.14
N PHE A 102 5.50 9.07 -2.35
CA PHE A 102 4.05 9.18 -2.21
C PHE A 102 3.41 9.76 -3.47
N ARG A 103 2.17 9.38 -3.77
CA ARG A 103 1.41 9.87 -4.92
C ARG A 103 0.10 10.50 -4.47
N SER A 104 -0.15 11.72 -4.94
CA SER A 104 -1.42 12.41 -4.68
C SER A 104 -2.58 11.74 -5.42
N LYS A 105 -3.82 12.14 -5.12
CA LYS A 105 -5.00 11.67 -5.87
C LYS A 105 -4.91 11.95 -7.38
N MET A 106 -4.15 12.98 -7.77
CA MET A 106 -3.88 13.34 -9.18
C MET A 106 -2.64 12.62 -9.75
N GLY A 107 -2.00 11.73 -8.99
CA GLY A 107 -0.84 10.94 -9.41
C GLY A 107 0.53 11.64 -9.30
N ARG A 108 0.56 12.90 -8.85
CA ARG A 108 1.81 13.67 -8.67
C ARG A 108 2.61 13.12 -7.49
N ALA A 109 3.92 13.01 -7.65
CA ALA A 109 4.81 12.60 -6.57
C ALA A 109 4.95 13.74 -5.54
N PHE A 110 5.04 13.39 -4.25
CA PHE A 110 5.36 14.33 -3.18
C PHE A 110 6.15 13.64 -2.06
N ASN A 111 6.83 14.46 -1.26
CA ASN A 111 7.53 14.02 -0.06
C ASN A 111 6.73 14.46 1.18
N ALA A 112 6.75 13.65 2.24
CA ALA A 112 6.04 13.99 3.47
C ALA A 112 6.68 13.31 4.68
N LEU A 113 6.51 13.92 5.86
CA LEU A 113 6.65 13.19 7.12
C LEU A 113 5.36 12.41 7.38
N VAL A 114 5.50 11.25 8.03
CA VAL A 114 4.39 10.41 8.43
C VAL A 114 4.44 10.27 9.94
N ARG A 115 3.36 10.62 10.62
CA ARG A 115 3.20 10.49 12.07
C ARG A 115 2.13 9.45 12.39
N LEU A 116 2.38 8.66 13.42
CA LEU A 116 1.41 7.75 14.01
C LEU A 116 0.61 8.50 15.08
N THR A 117 -0.70 8.62 14.90
CA THR A 117 -1.58 9.31 15.86
C THR A 117 -1.78 8.51 17.14
N ASP A 118 -2.40 9.11 18.15
CA ASP A 118 -2.80 8.41 19.38
C ASP A 118 -3.86 7.32 19.12
N GLU A 119 -4.64 7.43 18.04
CA GLU A 119 -5.50 6.35 17.57
C GLU A 119 -4.74 5.25 16.80
N HIS A 120 -3.42 5.36 16.68
CA HIS A 120 -2.55 4.44 15.95
C HIS A 120 -2.78 4.43 14.43
N GLU A 121 -3.20 5.57 13.87
CA GLU A 121 -3.37 5.76 12.43
C GLU A 121 -2.19 6.55 11.85
N MET A 122 -1.78 6.21 10.62
CA MET A 122 -0.74 6.96 9.91
C MET A 122 -1.33 8.20 9.25
N LYS A 123 -0.82 9.38 9.59
CA LYS A 123 -1.18 10.66 8.96
C LYS A 123 0.05 11.35 8.40
N PHE A 124 -0.14 12.06 7.29
CA PHE A 124 0.89 12.93 6.76
C PHE A 124 1.00 14.18 7.64
N ASP A 125 2.22 14.49 8.06
CA ASP A 125 2.57 15.79 8.62
C ASP A 125 3.34 16.55 7.54
N PHE A 126 2.74 17.61 7.02
CA PHE A 126 3.35 18.47 6.01
C PHE A 126 4.12 19.63 6.66
N GLY A 127 4.16 19.71 8.00
CA GLY A 127 4.54 20.92 8.69
C GLY A 127 3.65 22.10 8.27
N ASN A 128 3.93 23.28 8.81
CA ASN A 128 3.32 24.53 8.31
C ASN A 128 3.93 25.01 6.98
N GLU A 129 4.57 24.12 6.21
CA GLU A 129 5.17 24.45 4.92
C GLU A 129 4.31 23.92 3.79
N ALA A 130 3.08 24.45 3.72
CA ALA A 130 2.27 24.47 2.50
C ALA A 130 2.88 25.38 1.40
N THR A 131 4.20 25.56 1.40
CA THR A 131 4.99 26.37 0.48
C THR A 131 6.37 25.76 0.34
N GLN A 132 6.47 24.56 -0.23
CA GLN A 132 7.45 24.40 -1.29
C GLN A 132 6.83 24.99 -2.54
N ALA A 133 6.79 26.34 -2.56
CA ALA A 133 6.99 27.06 -3.79
C ALA A 133 8.29 26.51 -4.39
N GLU A 134 8.32 26.37 -5.70
CA GLU A 134 9.52 26.04 -6.46
C GLU A 134 10.69 26.87 -5.90
N GLU A 135 11.54 26.28 -5.07
CA GLU A 135 12.81 26.91 -4.72
C GLU A 135 13.58 26.93 -6.03
N GLU A 136 13.69 28.11 -6.62
CA GLU A 136 14.53 28.33 -7.79
C GLU A 136 15.92 27.83 -7.43
N VAL A 137 16.35 26.79 -8.12
CA VAL A 137 17.65 26.16 -7.89
C VAL A 137 18.72 27.22 -8.15
N ASP A 138 19.43 27.66 -7.11
CA ASP A 138 20.43 28.73 -7.23
C ASP A 138 21.74 28.18 -7.82
N PHE A 139 21.99 28.52 -9.08
CA PHE A 139 23.21 28.17 -9.81
C PHE A 139 24.34 29.20 -9.64
N SER A 140 24.19 30.20 -8.77
CA SER A 140 25.17 31.30 -8.59
C SER A 140 26.58 30.82 -8.22
N ALA A 141 26.70 29.67 -7.57
CA ALA A 141 27.98 29.08 -7.15
C ALA A 141 28.64 28.17 -8.20
N GLN A 142 27.98 27.89 -9.33
CA GLN A 142 28.49 26.96 -10.35
C GLN A 142 29.11 27.71 -11.54
N GLN A 143 30.19 27.16 -12.10
CA GLN A 143 30.82 27.72 -13.29
C GLN A 143 30.08 27.24 -14.54
N ALA A 144 29.51 28.19 -15.30
CA ALA A 144 28.76 27.87 -16.51
C ALA A 144 29.62 27.15 -17.56
N LEU A 145 29.10 26.03 -18.07
CA LEU A 145 29.70 25.20 -19.13
C LEU A 145 29.53 25.81 -20.53
N GLY A 146 28.59 26.75 -20.72
CA GLY A 146 28.36 27.43 -21.99
C GLY A 146 26.97 28.05 -22.10
N LYS A 147 26.58 28.51 -23.30
CA LYS A 147 25.23 29.01 -23.57
C LYS A 147 24.40 27.96 -24.31
N CYS A 148 23.14 27.82 -23.92
CA CYS A 148 22.18 26.95 -24.62
C CYS A 148 21.94 27.48 -26.04
N PRO A 149 22.12 26.67 -27.10
CA PRO A 149 21.96 27.12 -28.48
C PRO A 149 20.50 27.41 -28.87
N GLN A 150 19.53 26.98 -28.05
CA GLN A 150 18.10 27.17 -28.32
C GLN A 150 17.51 28.41 -27.61
N CYS A 151 17.94 28.70 -26.38
CA CYS A 151 17.37 29.79 -25.58
C CYS A 151 18.40 30.80 -25.05
N GLY A 152 19.69 30.61 -25.34
CA GLY A 152 20.76 31.54 -24.97
C GLY A 152 21.09 31.62 -23.48
N HIS A 153 20.37 30.90 -22.62
CA HIS A 153 20.62 30.87 -21.17
C HIS A 153 21.93 30.13 -20.85
N SER A 154 22.56 30.51 -19.73
CA SER A 154 23.74 29.85 -19.20
C SER A 154 23.39 28.42 -18.81
N VAL A 155 24.18 27.47 -19.31
CA VAL A 155 24.15 26.06 -18.92
C VAL A 155 25.17 25.91 -17.81
N TYR A 156 24.69 25.52 -16.64
CA TYR A 156 25.51 25.15 -15.48
C TYR A 156 25.63 23.63 -15.39
#